data_AF-A0A931LSV0-F1
#
_entry.id   AF-A0A931LSV0-F1
#
_cell.length_a   1.000
_cell.length_b   1.000
_cell.length_c   1.000
_cell.angle_alpha   90.00
_cell.angle_beta   90.00
_cell.angle_gamma   90.00
#
_symmetry.space_group_name_H-M   'P 1'
#
loop_
_entity.id
_entity.type
_entity.pdbx_description
1 polymer ?
#
loop_
_entity_poly.entity_id
_entity_poly.type
_entity_poly.pdbx_seq_one_letter_code
_entity_poly.pdbx_strand_id
1 'polypeptide(L)'
;MPEERPRPEDKPSDEELERRLTALLGESELGALAQTPPAPDLDEEFEERVRGIQDRAQSLHERRESKAREAEREQQLDRESSRGLGFGLTIAYTIVGTPLLGALIGWLVDEKAGTRMGLGIGTVLGACVGVAMALVILSRASNLK
;
A
#
# COMPACT_ATOMS: atom_id res chain seq x y z
N MET A 1 -38.92 -21.66 -24.33
CA MET A 1 -39.07 -22.29 -23.01
C MET A 1 -37.93 -21.81 -22.14
N PRO A 2 -38.16 -20.95 -21.15
CA PRO A 2 -37.10 -20.54 -20.22
C PRO A 2 -36.95 -21.59 -19.11
N GLU A 3 -35.74 -22.12 -18.94
CA GLU A 3 -35.33 -22.93 -17.77
C GLU A 3 -35.34 -22.03 -16.52
N GLU A 4 -36.30 -22.26 -15.62
CA GLU A 4 -36.26 -21.74 -14.26
C GLU A 4 -35.11 -22.40 -13.50
N ARG A 5 -34.07 -21.63 -13.19
CA ARG A 5 -33.04 -22.07 -12.25
C ARG A 5 -33.65 -22.17 -10.85
N PRO A 6 -33.43 -23.28 -10.12
CA PRO A 6 -33.95 -23.42 -8.77
C PRO A 6 -33.36 -22.34 -7.85
N ARG A 7 -34.24 -21.64 -7.13
CA ARG A 7 -33.88 -20.62 -6.14
C ARG A 7 -33.10 -21.27 -4.99
N PRO A 8 -32.01 -20.66 -4.51
CA PRO A 8 -31.35 -21.12 -3.31
C PRO A 8 -32.24 -20.74 -2.10
N GLU A 9 -32.27 -21.60 -1.08
CA GLU A 9 -32.79 -21.35 0.27
C GLU A 9 -34.21 -21.82 0.67
N ASP A 10 -34.69 -22.96 0.16
CA ASP A 10 -35.57 -23.78 1.00
C ASP A 10 -34.71 -24.85 1.67
N LYS A 11 -34.33 -24.59 2.92
CA LYS A 11 -33.85 -25.67 3.79
C LYS A 11 -35.02 -26.66 3.88
N PRO A 12 -34.83 -27.94 3.53
CA PRO A 12 -35.90 -28.92 3.61
C PRO A 12 -36.48 -28.86 5.02
N SER A 13 -37.81 -28.82 5.13
CA SER A 13 -38.46 -28.80 6.43
C SER A 13 -38.05 -30.04 7.23
N ASP A 14 -38.03 -29.92 8.55
CA ASP A 14 -37.60 -31.00 9.44
C ASP A 14 -38.37 -32.30 9.14
N GLU A 15 -39.65 -32.19 8.77
CA GLU A 15 -40.50 -33.33 8.35
C GLU A 15 -40.02 -34.02 7.06
N GLU A 16 -39.51 -33.28 6.09
CA GLU A 16 -39.02 -33.85 4.83
C GLU A 16 -37.63 -34.48 5.01
N LEU A 17 -36.82 -33.88 5.88
CA LEU A 17 -35.55 -34.44 6.34
C LEU A 17 -35.76 -35.75 7.08
N GLU A 18 -36.72 -35.80 8.01
CA GLU A 18 -37.11 -37.01 8.72
C GLU A 18 -37.56 -38.10 7.76
N ARG A 19 -38.45 -37.80 6.80
CA ARG A 19 -38.88 -38.79 5.79
C ARG A 19 -37.72 -39.35 4.97
N ARG A 20 -36.78 -38.51 4.55
CA ARG A 20 -35.60 -38.95 3.78
C ARG A 20 -34.64 -39.79 4.65
N LEU A 21 -34.47 -39.42 5.91
CA LEU A 21 -33.68 -40.17 6.89
C LEU A 21 -34.31 -41.54 7.16
N THR A 22 -35.62 -41.60 7.41
CA THR A 22 -36.37 -42.86 7.59
C THR A 22 -36.26 -43.76 6.37
N ALA A 23 -36.31 -43.18 5.16
CA ALA A 23 -36.17 -43.93 3.91
C ALA A 23 -34.75 -44.48 3.67
N LEU A 24 -33.71 -43.80 4.16
CA LEU A 24 -32.31 -44.20 3.96
C LEU A 24 -31.78 -45.17 5.01
N LEU A 25 -32.21 -45.05 6.26
CA LEU A 25 -31.71 -45.84 7.40
C LEU A 25 -32.66 -46.96 7.86
N GLY A 26 -33.94 -46.92 7.46
CA GLY A 26 -34.96 -47.84 7.99
C GLY A 26 -35.39 -47.49 9.42
N GLU A 27 -36.65 -47.77 9.76
CA GLU A 27 -37.25 -47.42 11.07
C GLU A 27 -36.48 -47.98 12.28
N SER A 28 -35.79 -49.12 12.12
CA SER A 28 -35.03 -49.77 13.19
C SER A 28 -33.76 -49.03 13.59
N GLU A 29 -33.12 -48.31 12.66
CA GLU A 29 -31.86 -47.59 12.95
C GLU A 29 -32.12 -46.14 13.37
N LEU A 30 -33.23 -45.53 12.93
CA LEU A 30 -33.68 -44.22 13.44
C LEU A 30 -33.98 -44.27 14.94
N GLY A 31 -34.64 -45.34 15.41
CA GLY A 31 -34.92 -45.54 16.83
C GLY A 31 -33.66 -45.79 17.68
N ALA A 32 -32.57 -46.26 17.04
CA ALA A 32 -31.27 -46.43 17.69
C ALA A 32 -30.48 -45.11 17.78
N LEU A 33 -30.53 -44.27 16.73
CA LEU A 33 -29.90 -42.94 16.73
C LEU A 33 -30.60 -41.94 17.66
N ALA A 34 -31.92 -42.02 17.80
CA ALA A 34 -32.70 -41.20 18.74
C ALA A 34 -32.40 -41.50 20.22
N GLN A 35 -31.78 -42.65 20.51
CA GLN A 35 -31.34 -43.05 21.85
C GLN A 35 -29.85 -42.74 22.10
N THR A 36 -29.15 -42.11 21.16
CA THR A 36 -27.78 -41.66 21.39
C THR A 36 -27.82 -40.53 22.42
N PRO A 37 -27.29 -40.71 23.65
CA PRO A 37 -27.25 -39.62 24.60
C PRO A 37 -26.45 -38.45 24.00
N PRO A 38 -26.90 -37.20 24.14
CA PRO A 38 -26.10 -36.05 23.74
C PRO A 38 -24.78 -36.14 24.50
N ALA A 39 -23.67 -36.28 23.78
CA ALA A 39 -22.35 -36.47 24.38
C ALA A 39 -21.95 -35.16 25.10
N PRO A 40 -22.06 -35.09 26.44
CA PRO A 40 -21.95 -33.83 27.16
C PRO A 40 -20.50 -33.35 27.32
N ASP A 41 -19.52 -34.24 27.12
CA ASP A 41 -18.10 -33.96 27.33
C ASP A 41 -17.36 -33.49 26.06
N LEU A 42 -17.94 -33.72 24.87
CA LEU A 42 -17.29 -33.33 23.61
C LEU A 42 -17.38 -31.82 23.36
N ASP A 43 -18.43 -31.16 23.84
CA ASP A 43 -18.66 -29.75 23.57
C ASP A 43 -17.67 -28.84 24.31
N GLU A 44 -17.34 -29.14 25.57
CA GLU A 44 -16.39 -28.33 26.35
C GLU A 44 -14.95 -28.40 25.81
N GLU A 45 -14.45 -29.60 25.48
CA GLU A 45 -13.09 -29.75 24.93
C GLU A 45 -12.98 -29.11 23.52
N PHE A 46 -14.06 -29.19 22.73
CA PHE A 46 -14.10 -28.56 21.41
C PHE A 46 -14.15 -27.04 21.52
N GLU A 47 -14.94 -26.50 22.45
CA GLU A 47 -15.03 -25.07 22.69
C GLU A 47 -13.70 -24.49 23.18
N GLU A 48 -12.98 -25.22 24.04
CA GLU A 48 -11.65 -24.82 24.52
C GLU A 48 -10.60 -24.82 23.38
N ARG A 49 -10.64 -25.81 22.48
CA ARG A 49 -9.79 -25.85 21.29
C ARG A 49 -10.11 -24.72 20.30
N VAL A 50 -11.39 -24.41 20.11
CA VAL A 50 -11.84 -23.32 19.23
C VAL A 50 -11.37 -21.97 19.77
N ARG A 51 -11.51 -21.72 21.08
CA ARG A 51 -10.98 -20.51 21.74
C ARG A 51 -9.47 -20.39 21.57
N GLY A 52 -8.72 -21.48 21.76
CA GLY A 52 -7.27 -21.49 21.58
C GLY A 52 -6.82 -21.18 20.13
N ILE A 53 -7.61 -21.57 19.13
CA ILE A 53 -7.35 -21.21 17.72
C ILE A 53 -7.66 -19.73 17.48
N GLN A 54 -8.75 -19.23 18.07
CA GLN A 54 -9.18 -17.85 17.92
C GLN A 54 -8.17 -16.86 18.52
N ASP A 55 -7.66 -17.14 19.72
CA ASP A 55 -6.62 -16.33 20.38
C ASP A 55 -5.30 -16.29 19.57
N ARG A 56 -4.92 -17.44 18.98
CA ARG A 56 -3.74 -17.52 18.11
C ARG A 56 -3.95 -16.75 16.81
N ALA A 57 -5.14 -16.82 16.22
CA ALA A 57 -5.46 -16.05 15.02
C ALA A 57 -5.44 -14.54 15.30
N GLN A 58 -6.00 -14.11 16.44
CA GLN A 58 -6.07 -12.71 16.82
C GLN A 58 -4.67 -12.13 17.10
N SER A 59 -3.84 -12.84 17.87
CA SER A 59 -2.46 -12.43 18.13
C SER A 59 -1.57 -12.42 16.88
N LEU A 60 -1.81 -13.29 15.91
CA LEU A 60 -1.14 -13.24 14.60
C LEU A 60 -1.60 -12.05 13.76
N HIS A 61 -2.87 -11.68 13.85
CA HIS A 61 -3.41 -10.52 13.16
C HIS A 61 -2.83 -9.22 13.71
N GLU A 62 -2.82 -9.06 15.03
CA GLU A 62 -2.20 -7.90 15.70
C GLU A 62 -0.71 -7.76 15.36
N ARG A 63 0.04 -8.87 15.36
CA ARG A 63 1.46 -8.87 14.97
C ARG A 63 1.68 -8.55 13.50
N ARG A 64 0.76 -8.94 12.61
CA ARG A 64 0.83 -8.58 11.19
C ARG A 64 0.52 -7.11 10.99
N GLU A 65 -0.48 -6.60 11.68
CA GLU A 65 -0.89 -5.20 11.60
C GLU A 65 0.19 -4.28 12.16
N SER A 66 0.81 -4.65 13.30
CA SER A 66 1.94 -3.90 13.86
C SER A 66 3.13 -3.86 12.91
N LYS A 67 3.48 -5.00 12.29
CA LYS A 67 4.57 -5.08 11.30
C LYS A 67 4.26 -4.33 10.01
N ALA A 68 3.01 -4.35 9.56
CA ALA A 68 2.57 -3.58 8.39
C ALA A 68 2.70 -2.08 8.64
N ARG A 69 2.28 -1.61 9.83
CA ARG A 69 2.41 -0.21 10.25
C ARG A 69 3.88 0.23 10.41
N GLU A 70 4.76 -0.65 10.91
CA GLU A 70 6.20 -0.37 10.97
C GLU A 70 6.83 -0.32 9.57
N ALA A 71 6.50 -1.27 8.69
CA ALA A 71 6.99 -1.28 7.32
C ALA A 71 6.51 -0.07 6.51
N GLU A 72 5.28 0.40 6.72
CA GLU A 72 4.78 1.64 6.12
C GLU A 72 5.56 2.87 6.60
N ARG A 73 5.91 2.93 7.89
CA ARG A 73 6.73 4.02 8.44
C ARG A 73 8.15 4.00 7.87
N GLU A 74 8.79 2.84 7.80
CA GLU A 74 10.12 2.72 7.17
C GLU A 74 10.08 3.12 5.69
N GLN A 75 9.07 2.68 4.93
CA GLN A 75 8.91 3.08 3.54
C GLN A 75 8.66 4.59 3.36
N GLN A 76 7.95 5.23 4.29
CA GLN A 76 7.77 6.68 4.29
C GLN A 76 9.08 7.41 4.56
N LEU A 77 9.87 6.95 5.54
CA LEU A 77 11.19 7.51 5.85
C LEU A 77 12.17 7.35 4.68
N ASP A 78 12.20 6.20 4.03
CA ASP A 78 13.04 5.95 2.85
C ASP A 78 12.64 6.82 1.65
N ARG A 79 11.33 7.03 1.44
CA ARG A 79 10.82 7.93 0.39
C ARG A 79 11.14 9.40 0.67
N GLU A 80 11.09 9.83 1.92
CA GLU A 80 11.48 11.19 2.31
C GLU A 80 12.99 11.40 2.15
N SER A 81 13.80 10.42 2.55
CA SER A 81 15.25 10.46 2.44
C SER A 81 15.72 10.50 0.97
N SER A 82 15.14 9.66 0.11
CA SER A 82 15.43 9.64 -1.34
C SER A 82 14.91 10.89 -2.08
N ARG A 83 13.77 11.47 -1.66
CA ARG A 83 13.33 12.78 -2.17
C ARG A 83 14.28 13.91 -1.77
N GLY A 84 14.80 13.91 -0.55
CA GLY A 84 15.76 14.91 -0.08
C GLY A 84 17.08 14.88 -0.86
N LEU A 85 17.59 13.68 -1.15
CA LEU A 85 18.81 13.49 -1.93
C LEU A 85 18.67 13.98 -3.39
N GLY A 86 17.54 13.67 -4.04
CA GLY A 86 17.26 14.14 -5.41
C GLY A 86 17.12 15.67 -5.49
N PHE A 87 16.48 16.29 -4.49
CA PHE A 87 16.38 17.75 -4.40
C PHE A 87 17.74 18.41 -4.15
N GLY A 88 18.54 17.87 -3.23
CA GLY A 88 19.87 18.39 -2.93
C GLY A 88 20.81 18.35 -4.14
N LEU A 89 20.80 17.23 -4.89
CA LEU A 89 21.59 17.10 -6.11
C LEU A 89 21.18 18.11 -7.19
N THR A 90 19.87 18.30 -7.37
CA THR A 90 19.33 19.26 -8.35
C THR A 90 19.72 20.69 -7.99
N ILE A 91 19.63 21.07 -6.71
CA ILE A 91 20.03 22.41 -6.23
C ILE A 91 21.54 22.62 -6.44
N ALA A 92 22.36 21.65 -6.08
CA ALA A 92 23.81 21.72 -6.26
C ALA A 92 24.18 21.91 -7.74
N TYR A 93 23.58 21.12 -8.63
CA TYR A 93 23.83 21.22 -10.07
C TYR A 93 23.34 22.53 -10.67
N THR A 94 22.26 23.10 -10.14
CA THR A 94 21.74 24.41 -10.60
C THR A 94 22.67 25.54 -10.17
N ILE A 95 23.11 25.57 -8.90
CA ILE A 95 23.99 26.62 -8.37
C ILE A 95 25.32 26.66 -9.12
N VAL A 96 25.90 25.50 -9.42
CA VAL A 96 27.20 25.41 -10.12
C VAL A 96 27.03 25.48 -11.63
N GLY A 97 26.02 24.80 -12.17
CA GLY A 97 25.81 24.62 -13.61
C GLY A 97 25.32 25.87 -14.32
N THR A 98 24.45 26.68 -13.71
CA THR A 98 23.91 27.87 -14.38
C THR A 98 24.97 28.98 -14.59
N PRO A 99 25.86 29.30 -13.62
CA PRO A 99 26.98 30.20 -13.87
C PRO A 99 27.94 29.67 -14.95
N LEU A 100 28.23 28.37 -14.94
CA LEU A 100 29.08 27.71 -15.95
C LEU A 100 28.45 27.80 -17.35
N LEU A 101 27.14 27.57 -17.45
CA LEU A 101 26.41 27.71 -18.70
C LEU A 101 26.36 29.17 -19.17
N GLY A 102 26.17 30.12 -18.25
CA GLY A 102 26.24 31.55 -18.55
C GLY A 102 27.61 31.99 -19.04
N ALA A 103 28.68 31.44 -18.45
CA ALA A 103 30.06 31.65 -18.90
C ALA A 103 30.28 31.12 -20.32
N LEU A 104 29.79 29.91 -20.58
CA LEU A 104 29.91 29.27 -21.90
C LEU A 104 29.17 30.06 -22.99
N ILE A 105 27.94 30.52 -22.69
CA ILE A 105 27.17 31.37 -23.60
C ILE A 105 27.86 32.72 -23.80
N GLY A 106 28.35 33.34 -22.72
CA GLY A 106 29.08 34.60 -22.77
C GLY A 106 30.35 34.52 -23.61
N TRP A 107 31.10 33.43 -23.48
CA TRP A 107 32.26 33.13 -24.31
C TRP A 107 31.90 33.00 -25.78
N LEU A 108 30.83 32.27 -26.10
CA LEU A 108 30.36 32.09 -27.48
C LEU A 108 29.90 33.41 -28.12
N VAL A 109 29.30 34.30 -27.32
CA VAL A 109 28.91 35.65 -27.76
C VAL A 109 30.15 36.51 -28.04
N ASP A 110 31.17 36.46 -27.18
CA ASP A 110 32.42 37.19 -27.39
C ASP A 110 33.18 36.70 -28.63
N GLU A 111 33.20 35.39 -28.90
CA GLU A 111 33.79 34.80 -30.10
C GLU A 111 33.13 35.35 -31.39
N LYS A 112 31.80 35.58 -31.36
CA LYS A 112 31.05 36.07 -32.53
C LYS A 112 31.03 37.59 -32.66
N ALA A 113 31.01 38.32 -31.55
CA ALA A 113 30.94 39.78 -31.53
C ALA A 113 32.32 40.44 -31.58
N GLY A 114 33.40 39.67 -31.36
CA GLY A 114 34.77 40.20 -31.28
C GLY A 114 35.02 41.05 -30.03
N THR A 115 34.12 40.98 -29.04
CA THR A 115 34.20 41.70 -27.77
C THR A 115 34.81 40.82 -26.67
N ARG A 116 35.16 41.41 -25.52
CA ARG A 116 35.56 40.68 -24.29
C ARG A 116 34.57 40.88 -23.13
N MET A 117 33.43 41.52 -23.39
CA MET A 117 32.45 41.88 -22.36
C MET A 117 31.35 40.82 -22.19
N GLY A 118 31.11 40.01 -23.22
CA GLY A 118 30.11 38.95 -23.23
C GLY A 118 30.36 37.88 -22.18
N LEU A 119 31.63 37.54 -21.91
CA LEU A 119 32.00 36.59 -20.87
C LEU A 119 31.62 37.07 -19.46
N GLY A 120 31.88 38.36 -19.17
CA GLY A 120 31.53 38.97 -17.89
C GLY A 120 30.02 39.16 -17.72
N ILE A 121 29.32 39.62 -18.77
CA ILE A 121 27.88 39.81 -18.72
C ILE A 121 27.14 38.46 -18.65
N GLY A 122 27.60 37.48 -19.42
CA GLY A 122 27.02 36.13 -19.45
C GLY A 122 27.19 35.38 -18.13
N THR A 123 28.35 35.48 -17.48
CA THR A 123 28.56 34.89 -16.14
C THR A 123 27.66 35.52 -15.09
N VAL A 124 27.56 36.85 -15.04
CA VAL A 124 26.72 37.56 -14.08
C VAL A 124 25.23 37.25 -14.30
N LEU A 125 24.76 37.28 -15.54
CA LEU A 125 23.38 36.90 -15.87
C LEU A 125 23.09 35.43 -15.54
N GLY A 126 24.02 34.51 -15.88
CA GLY A 126 23.89 33.11 -15.53
C GLY A 126 23.81 32.87 -14.02
N ALA A 127 24.61 33.59 -13.23
CA ALA A 127 24.54 33.53 -11.78
C ALA A 127 23.21 34.07 -11.23
N CYS A 128 22.75 35.23 -11.70
CA CYS A 128 21.47 35.80 -11.29
C CYS A 128 20.29 34.87 -11.60
N VAL A 129 20.26 34.30 -12.81
CA VAL A 129 19.22 33.34 -13.22
C VAL A 129 19.30 32.05 -12.40
N GLY A 130 20.52 31.52 -12.17
CA GLY A 130 20.72 30.31 -11.37
C GLY A 130 20.22 30.45 -9.94
N VAL A 131 20.54 31.58 -9.30
CA VAL A 131 20.07 31.90 -7.93
C VAL A 131 18.55 32.08 -7.93
N ALA A 132 17.98 32.84 -8.87
CA ALA A 132 16.53 33.01 -8.96
C ALA A 132 15.80 31.67 -9.15
N MET A 133 16.32 30.79 -10.00
CA MET A 133 15.74 29.48 -10.26
C MET A 133 15.84 28.55 -9.04
N ALA A 134 16.97 28.57 -8.32
CA ALA A 134 17.13 27.83 -7.07
C ALA A 134 16.12 28.29 -6.01
N LEU A 135 15.90 29.60 -5.88
CA LEU A 135 14.90 30.16 -4.96
C LEU A 135 13.47 29.77 -5.35
N VAL A 136 13.13 29.76 -6.64
CA VAL A 136 11.80 29.35 -7.11
C VAL A 136 11.54 27.85 -6.88
N ILE A 137 12.55 27.01 -7.11
CA ILE A 137 12.46 25.58 -6.83
C ILE A 137 12.26 25.34 -5.33
N LEU A 138 13.02 26.06 -4.50
CA LEU A 138 12.89 25.99 -3.04
C LEU A 138 11.53 26.48 -2.55
N SER A 139 11.01 27.58 -3.09
CA SER A 139 9.69 28.12 -2.72
C SER A 139 8.55 27.20 -3.16
N ARG A 140 8.68 26.53 -4.31
CA ARG A 140 7.72 25.53 -4.75
C ARG A 140 7.75 24.28 -3.87
N ALA A 141 8.93 23.86 -3.43
CA ALA A 141 9.07 22.74 -2.51
C ALA A 141 8.51 23.07 -1.11
N SER A 142 8.67 24.31 -0.64
CA SER A 142 8.13 24.74 0.66
C SER A 142 6.61 24.89 0.65
N ASN A 143 6.01 25.34 -0.45
CA ASN A 143 4.55 25.50 -0.58
C ASN A 143 3.78 24.18 -0.82
N LEU A 144 4.47 23.04 -0.93
CA LEU A 144 3.84 21.72 -1.06
C LEU A 144 3.63 20.99 0.28
N LYS A 145 4.04 21.61 1.41
CA LYS A 145 3.72 21.17 2.78
C LYS A 145 2.46 21.86 3.28
#